data_AF-A0A9P4VRW8-F1
#
_entry.id   AF-A0A9P4VRW8-F1
#
_cell.length_a   1.000
_cell.length_b   1.000
_cell.length_c   1.000
_cell.angle_alpha   90.00
_cell.angle_beta   90.00
_cell.angle_gamma   90.00
#
_symmetry.space_group_name_H-M   'P 1'
#
loop_
_entity.id
_entity.type
_entity.pdbx_description
1 polymer ?
#
loop_
_entity_poly.entity_id
_entity_poly.type
_entity_poly.pdbx_seq_one_letter_code
_entity_poly.pdbx_strand_id
1 'polypeptide(L)' 'MDELPPCPYTALGIPKDATLGSIKSAYRKLVLTCHPDKVKDESLKEQKAAEFHKIQSAYDLIGEQEGKEKYD' A
#
# COMPACT_ATOMS: atom_id res chain seq x y z
N MET A 1 -23.30 -11.24 -4.73
CA MET A 1 -22.35 -10.38 -5.44
C MET A 1 -21.70 -9.49 -4.40
N ASP A 2 -20.36 -9.45 -4.41
CA ASP A 2 -19.44 -8.82 -3.45
C ASP A 2 -19.23 -9.56 -2.12
N GLU A 3 -18.72 -10.79 -2.21
CA GLU A 3 -17.88 -11.36 -1.16
C GLU A 3 -16.47 -11.44 -1.76
N LEU A 4 -15.62 -10.45 -1.47
CA LEU A 4 -14.22 -10.42 -1.88
C LEU A 4 -13.32 -10.27 -0.63
N PRO A 5 -12.14 -10.93 -0.62
CA PRO A 5 -11.27 -11.16 0.53
C PRO A 5 -10.42 -9.90 0.85
N PRO A 6 -9.65 -9.86 1.96
CA PRO A 6 -9.24 -8.61 2.62
C PRO A 6 -8.44 -7.68 1.70
N CYS A 7 -9.01 -6.50 1.44
CA CYS A 7 -8.62 -5.62 0.36
C CYS A 7 -7.23 -5.00 0.59
N PRO A 8 -6.28 -5.13 -0.35
CA PRO A 8 -5.00 -4.40 -0.29
C PRO A 8 -5.20 -2.87 -0.30
N TYR A 9 -6.30 -2.40 -0.90
CA TYR A 9 -6.75 -1.00 -0.86
C TYR A 9 -6.92 -0.48 0.57
N THR A 10 -7.50 -1.29 1.47
CA THR A 10 -7.66 -0.94 2.89
C THR A 10 -6.32 -0.85 3.60
N ALA A 11 -5.34 -1.68 3.23
CA ALA A 11 -3.99 -1.63 3.81
C ALA A 11 -3.23 -0.34 3.44
N LEU A 12 -3.50 0.22 2.25
CA LEU A 12 -3.01 1.53 1.82
C LEU A 12 -3.93 2.70 2.24
N GLY A 13 -5.08 2.44 2.86
CA GLY A 13 -6.05 3.45 3.27
C GLY A 13 -6.74 4.17 2.10
N ILE A 14 -6.88 3.48 0.96
CA ILE A 14 -7.51 4.02 -0.25
C ILE A 14 -8.78 3.24 -0.61
N PRO A 15 -9.74 3.86 -1.29
CA PRO A 15 -10.94 3.16 -1.75
C PRO A 15 -10.62 2.11 -2.81
N LYS A 16 -11.48 1.08 -2.95
CA LYS A 16 -11.36 0.03 -4.00
C LYS A 16 -11.45 0.56 -5.43
N ASP A 17 -12.01 1.74 -5.60
CA ASP A 17 -12.11 2.49 -6.86
C ASP A 17 -10.89 3.42 -7.10
N ALA A 18 -9.85 3.32 -6.25
CA ALA A 18 -8.69 4.17 -6.37
C ALA A 18 -7.86 3.79 -7.60
N THR A 19 -7.67 4.76 -8.50
CA THR A 19 -6.78 4.62 -9.66
C THR A 19 -5.30 4.64 -9.28
N LEU A 20 -4.45 4.13 -10.18
CA LEU A 20 -2.98 4.19 -10.10
C LEU A 20 -2.43 5.53 -9.59
N GLY A 21 -3.05 6.65 -9.96
CA GLY A 21 -2.68 7.98 -9.46
C GLY A 21 -2.89 8.17 -7.95
N SER A 22 -4.02 7.71 -7.42
CA SER A 22 -4.33 7.73 -5.98
C SER A 22 -3.45 6.75 -5.21
N ILE A 23 -3.25 5.54 -5.75
CA ILE A 23 -2.41 4.51 -5.13
C ILE A 23 -0.97 5.01 -5.01
N LYS A 24 -0.40 5.56 -6.10
CA LYS A 24 0.96 6.12 -6.11
C LYS A 24 1.11 7.31 -5.15
N SER A 25 0.07 8.13 -5.02
CA SER A 25 0.05 9.27 -4.09
C SER A 25 -0.04 8.84 -2.62
N ALA A 26 -0.91 7.86 -2.32
CA ALA A 26 -1.06 7.27 -0.99
C ALA A 26 0.21 6.53 -0.57
N TYR A 27 0.75 5.68 -1.46
CA TYR A 27 2.04 5.02 -1.29
C TYR A 27 3.14 6.03 -0.94
N ARG A 28 3.28 7.11 -1.72
CA ARG A 28 4.31 8.12 -1.47
C ARG A 28 4.16 8.79 -0.09
N LYS A 29 2.93 9.11 0.32
CA LYS A 29 2.64 9.65 1.68
C LYS A 29 2.96 8.64 2.78
N LEU A 30 2.59 7.38 2.58
CA LEU A 30 2.85 6.30 3.51
C LEU A 30 4.34 6.06 3.67
N VAL A 31 5.11 5.99 2.58
CA VAL A 31 6.58 5.86 2.61
C VAL A 31 7.26 7.02 3.32
N LEU A 32 6.81 8.25 3.11
CA LEU A 32 7.32 9.43 3.82
C LEU A 32 7.03 9.37 5.33
N THR A 33 5.88 8.82 5.72
CA THR A 33 5.47 8.62 7.13
C THR A 33 6.17 7.41 7.76
N CYS A 34 6.50 6.44 6.91
CA CYS A 34 7.14 5.19 7.27
C CYS A 34 8.67 5.25 7.10
N HIS A 35 9.24 6.43 6.86
CA HIS A 35 10.65 6.53 6.51
C HIS A 35 11.54 6.25 7.74
N PRO A 36 12.39 5.20 7.70
CA PRO A 36 13.25 4.83 8.82
C PRO A 36 14.37 5.85 9.08
N ASP A 37 14.57 6.80 8.16
CA ASP A 37 15.62 7.83 8.23
C ASP A 37 15.42 8.82 9.39
N LYS A 38 14.17 9.03 9.82
CA LYS A 38 13.85 9.80 11.03
C LYS A 38 13.94 8.99 12.31
N VAL A 39 14.17 7.69 12.21
CA VAL A 39 14.15 6.77 13.33
C VAL A 39 15.58 6.45 13.74
N LYS A 40 15.93 6.85 14.97
CA LYS A 40 17.21 6.49 15.59
C LYS A 40 17.19 5.12 16.27
N ASP A 41 16.02 4.56 16.54
CA ASP A 41 15.81 3.30 17.23
C ASP A 41 15.68 2.11 16.26
N GLU A 42 16.49 1.06 16.47
CA GLU A 42 16.43 -0.18 15.67
C GLU A 42 15.05 -0.85 15.70
N SER A 43 14.35 -0.79 16.84
CA SER A 43 13.01 -1.40 16.97
C SER A 43 11.95 -0.65 16.16
N LEU A 44 12.00 0.68 16.10
CA LEU A 44 11.13 1.44 15.21
C LEU A 44 11.56 1.26 13.74
N LYS A 45 12.86 1.11 13.46
CA LYS A 45 13.35 0.87 12.09
C LYS A 45 12.78 -0.43 11.54
N GLU A 46 12.73 -1.48 12.35
CA GLU A 46 12.10 -2.75 12.00
C GLU A 46 10.58 -2.62 11.79
N GLN A 47 9.87 -1.93 12.69
CA GLN A 47 8.42 -1.67 12.51
C GLN A 47 8.14 -0.90 11.22
N LYS A 48 8.95 0.12 10.93
CA LYS A 48 8.85 0.94 9.72
C LYS A 48 9.17 0.13 8.47
N ALA A 49 10.18 -0.73 8.52
CA ALA A 49 10.48 -1.66 7.43
C ALA A 49 9.32 -2.64 7.20
N ALA A 50 8.70 -3.16 8.26
CA ALA A 50 7.57 -4.07 8.17
C ALA A 50 6.31 -3.39 7.59
N GLU A 51 5.98 -2.17 8.05
CA GLU A 51 4.91 -1.35 7.47
C GLU A 51 5.19 -1.07 5.99
N PHE A 52 6.41 -0.64 5.65
CA PHE A 52 6.80 -0.37 4.26
C PHE A 52 6.65 -1.61 3.37
N HIS A 53 7.09 -2.78 3.85
CA HIS A 53 6.94 -4.04 3.13
C HIS A 53 5.46 -4.36 2.88
N LYS A 54 4.59 -4.15 3.88
CA LYS A 54 3.14 -4.30 3.76
C LYS A 54 2.54 -3.35 2.72
N ILE A 55 2.94 -2.09 2.76
CA ILE A 55 2.50 -1.04 1.84
C ILE A 55 2.94 -1.36 0.40
N GLN A 56 4.17 -1.87 0.23
CA GLN A 56 4.72 -2.27 -1.05
C GLN A 56 4.03 -3.51 -1.62
N SER A 57 3.83 -4.57 -0.82
CA SER A 57 3.06 -5.74 -1.24
C SER A 57 1.63 -5.38 -1.61
N ALA A 58 0.99 -4.48 -0.86
CA ALA A 58 -0.36 -4.02 -1.19
C ALA A 58 -0.36 -3.19 -2.49
N TYR A 59 0.65 -2.36 -2.73
CA TYR A 59 0.78 -1.58 -3.97
C TYR A 59 0.96 -2.50 -5.19
N ASP A 60 1.81 -3.51 -5.07
CA ASP A 60 2.08 -4.49 -6.14
C ASP A 60 0.82 -5.30 -6.48
N LEU A 61 0.12 -5.81 -5.45
CA LEU A 61 -1.12 -6.56 -5.63
C LEU A 61 -2.21 -5.71 -6.30
N ILE A 62 -2.36 -4.44 -5.89
CA ILE A 62 -3.32 -3.53 -6.52
C ILE A 62 -2.93 -3.20 -7.96
N GLY A 63 -1.64 -2.95 -8.23
CA GLY A 63 -1.17 -2.69 -9.60
C GLY A 63 -1.50 -3.84 -10.54
N GLU A 64 -1.38 -5.08 -10.07
CA GLU A 64 -1.74 -6.28 -10.81
C GLU A 64 -3.27 -6.44 -10.95
N GLN A 65 -4.03 -6.13 -9.89
CA GLN A 65 -5.49 -6.24 -9.87
C GLN A 65 -6.18 -5.18 -10.74
N GLU A 66 -5.73 -3.92 -10.69
CA GLU A 66 -6.22 -2.86 -11.59
C GLU A 66 -5.83 -3.16 -13.06
N GLY A 67 -4.68 -3.82 -13.28
CA GLY A 67 -4.27 -4.32 -14.59
C GLY A 67 -5.18 -5.45 -15.11
N LYS A 68 -5.69 -6.29 -14.21
CA LYS A 68 -6.63 -7.38 -14.52
C LYS A 68 -8.05 -6.87 -14.76
N GLU A 69 -8.55 -5.96 -13.92
CA GLU A 69 -9.90 -5.38 -14.05
C GLU A 69 -10.04 -4.48 -15.28
N LYS A 70 -8.97 -3.81 -15.75
CA LYS A 70 -9.01 -3.04 -17.00
C LYS A 70 -9.01 -3.90 -18.27
N TYR A 71 -8.76 -5.20 -18.15
CA TYR A 71 -8.62 -6.10 -19.30
C TYR A 71 -9.79 -7.09 -19.45
N ASP A 72 -10.74 -7.14 -18.50
CA ASP A 72 -12.00 -7.89 -18.62
C ASP A 72 -13.16 -6.99 -19.07
#